data_AF-A0A1J5DKK7-F1
#
_entry.id   AF-A0A1J5DKK7-F1
#
_cell.length_a   1.000
_cell.length_b   1.000
_cell.length_c   1.000
_cell.angle_alpha   90.00
_cell.angle_beta   90.00
_cell.angle_gamma   90.00
#
_symmetry.space_group_name_H-M   'P 1'
#
loop_
_entity.id
_entity.type
_entity.pdbx_description
1 polymer ?
#
loop_
_entity_poly.entity_id
_entity_poly.type
_entity_poly.pdbx_seq_one_letter_code
_entity_poly.pdbx_strand_id
1 'polypeptide(L)'
;MAAFCSLLAGLLTFSCGAGDPHDFALSWHFEDGRDCAETGVAEVEVTVTATRASTARFACEDGLDPFGVPLGTFEAGVVEVEAAAISGSGQPLYVGSGRVDLRPGNERALLELVFVRE
;
A
#
# COMPACT_ATOMS: atom_id res chain seq x y z
N MET A 1 -33.01 -7.63 7.77
CA MET A 1 -33.49 -6.42 8.47
C MET A 1 -33.61 -5.32 7.44
N ALA A 2 -34.84 -4.95 7.10
CA ALA A 2 -35.14 -3.94 6.09
C ALA A 2 -35.04 -2.55 6.72
N ALA A 3 -34.24 -1.66 6.13
CA ALA A 3 -34.16 -0.26 6.54
C ALA A 3 -35.21 0.55 5.78
N PHE A 4 -36.17 1.10 6.51
CA PHE A 4 -37.14 2.07 6.02
C PHE A 4 -36.40 3.37 5.65
N CYS A 5 -36.39 3.70 4.36
CA CYS A 5 -35.96 5.01 3.87
C CYS A 5 -37.18 5.93 3.83
N SER A 6 -37.43 6.68 4.90
CA SER A 6 -38.52 7.65 4.97
C SER A 6 -38.27 8.81 4.02
N LEU A 7 -39.04 8.85 2.93
CA LEU A 7 -39.15 9.93 1.97
C LEU A 7 -39.67 11.21 2.64
N LEU A 8 -38.77 12.15 2.94
CA LEU A 8 -39.13 13.54 3.17
C LEU A 8 -38.68 14.36 1.95
N ALA A 9 -39.66 14.94 1.29
CA ALA A 9 -39.49 15.89 0.20
C ALA A 9 -38.69 17.11 0.70
N GLY A 10 -37.41 17.12 0.38
CA GLY A 10 -36.49 18.22 0.69
C GLY A 10 -35.16 17.92 0.03
N LEU A 11 -34.78 18.73 -0.96
CA LEU A 11 -33.57 18.65 -1.78
C LEU A 11 -32.28 18.66 -0.94
N LEU A 12 -31.94 17.52 -0.36
CA LEU A 12 -30.59 17.19 0.10
C LEU A 12 -30.38 15.73 -0.26
N THR A 13 -29.80 15.50 -1.44
CA THR A 13 -29.11 14.24 -1.73
C THR A 13 -28.00 14.10 -0.70
N PHE A 14 -28.31 13.49 0.44
CA PHE A 14 -27.30 12.81 1.25
C PHE A 14 -26.80 11.67 0.38
N SER A 15 -25.80 11.97 -0.44
CA SER A 15 -24.94 10.95 -1.01
C SER A 15 -24.41 10.18 0.20
N CYS A 16 -24.89 8.95 0.38
CA CYS A 16 -24.24 7.99 1.24
C CYS A 16 -22.93 7.65 0.51
N GLY A 17 -21.92 8.51 0.69
CA GLY A 17 -20.64 8.38 0.03
C GLY A 17 -19.98 7.12 0.56
N ALA A 18 -19.94 6.07 -0.26
CA ALA A 18 -18.83 5.14 -0.20
C ALA A 18 -17.56 6.00 -0.34
N GLY A 19 -16.60 5.84 0.58
CA GLY A 19 -15.38 6.64 0.56
C GLY A 19 -14.76 6.61 -0.83
N ASP A 20 -14.28 7.75 -1.31
CA ASP A 20 -13.71 7.82 -2.66
C ASP A 20 -12.55 6.81 -2.77
N PRO A 21 -12.53 5.96 -3.81
CA PRO A 21 -11.45 5.01 -4.01
C PRO A 21 -10.12 5.73 -4.28
N HIS A 22 -9.05 5.32 -3.61
CA HIS A 22 -7.70 5.85 -3.77
C HIS A 22 -6.76 4.79 -4.32
N ASP A 23 -6.09 5.07 -5.44
CA ASP A 23 -5.06 4.19 -5.98
C ASP A 23 -3.79 4.32 -5.13
N PHE A 24 -3.25 3.18 -4.67
CA PHE A 24 -2.06 3.15 -3.83
C PHE A 24 -0.96 2.32 -4.49
N ALA A 25 0.22 2.91 -4.59
CA ALA A 25 1.43 2.29 -5.10
C ALA A 25 2.55 2.34 -4.05
N LEU A 26 3.49 1.40 -4.18
CA LEU A 26 4.63 1.24 -3.31
C LEU A 26 5.92 1.22 -4.11
N SER A 27 6.89 2.05 -3.75
CA SER A 27 8.28 1.92 -4.19
C SER A 27 9.18 1.65 -3.00
N TRP A 28 10.42 1.22 -3.27
CA TRP A 28 11.41 1.02 -2.22
C TRP A 28 12.82 1.31 -2.69
N HIS A 29 13.67 1.65 -1.73
CA HIS A 29 15.12 1.64 -1.91
C HIS A 29 15.78 1.09 -0.64
N PHE A 30 17.05 0.71 -0.76
CA PHE A 30 17.85 0.22 0.36
C PHE A 30 18.62 1.39 0.99
N GLU A 31 18.64 1.46 2.33
CA GLU A 31 19.32 2.53 3.08
C GLU A 31 20.81 2.64 2.71
N ASP A 32 21.44 1.52 2.39
CA ASP A 32 22.84 1.44 2.00
C ASP A 32 23.11 1.78 0.52
N GLY A 33 22.06 2.14 -0.23
CA GLY A 33 22.14 2.57 -1.62
C GLY A 33 22.36 1.45 -2.64
N ARG A 34 22.39 0.19 -2.21
CA ARG A 34 22.52 -0.96 -3.12
C ARG A 34 21.20 -1.25 -3.83
N ASP A 35 21.28 -1.90 -4.98
CA ASP A 35 20.10 -2.40 -5.71
C ASP A 35 19.77 -3.87 -5.37
N CYS A 36 18.75 -4.42 -6.03
CA CYS A 36 18.32 -5.79 -5.86
C CYS A 36 19.41 -6.83 -6.18
N ALA A 37 20.20 -6.59 -7.24
CA ALA A 37 21.27 -7.49 -7.66
C ALA A 37 22.44 -7.49 -6.65
N GLU A 38 22.78 -6.33 -6.09
CA GLU A 38 23.85 -6.16 -5.10
C GLU A 38 23.47 -6.60 -3.68
N THR A 39 22.17 -6.63 -3.36
CA THR A 39 21.65 -7.04 -2.06
C THR A 39 21.39 -8.54 -1.95
N GLY A 40 21.22 -9.24 -3.08
CA GLY A 40 20.85 -10.65 -3.12
C GLY A 40 19.37 -10.92 -2.83
N VAL A 41 18.55 -9.86 -2.88
CA VAL A 41 17.09 -9.93 -2.72
C VAL A 41 16.47 -10.41 -4.04
N ALA A 42 15.55 -11.37 -3.95
CA ALA A 42 14.79 -11.88 -5.08
C ALA A 42 13.36 -11.34 -5.10
N GLU A 43 12.69 -11.37 -3.95
CA GLU A 43 11.28 -10.98 -3.80
C GLU A 43 11.11 -9.99 -2.66
N VAL A 44 10.07 -9.18 -2.72
CA VAL A 44 9.60 -8.37 -1.59
C VAL A 44 8.21 -8.84 -1.20
N GLU A 45 8.07 -9.28 0.05
CA GLU A 45 6.78 -9.61 0.64
C GLU A 45 6.23 -8.36 1.35
N VAL A 46 5.07 -7.89 0.92
CA VAL A 46 4.42 -6.67 1.41
C VAL A 46 3.14 -7.07 2.12
N THR A 47 3.01 -6.67 3.39
CA THR A 47 1.78 -6.75 4.17
C THR A 47 1.19 -5.36 4.32
N VAL A 48 -0.05 -5.20 3.85
CA VAL A 48 -0.81 -3.96 3.94
C VAL A 48 -1.91 -4.16 4.98
N THR A 49 -1.96 -3.28 5.98
CA THR A 49 -2.97 -3.25 7.02
C THR A 49 -3.81 -1.98 6.88
N ALA A 50 -5.04 -2.14 6.41
CA ALA A 50 -6.07 -1.11 6.36
C ALA A 50 -7.31 -1.60 7.13
N THR A 51 -8.50 -1.60 6.52
CA THR A 51 -9.71 -2.24 7.10
C THR A 51 -9.51 -3.75 7.29
N ARG A 52 -8.69 -4.38 6.45
CA ARG A 52 -8.25 -5.78 6.57
C ARG A 52 -6.77 -5.87 6.19
N ALA A 53 -6.08 -6.85 6.74
CA ALA A 53 -4.72 -7.17 6.34
C ALA A 53 -4.72 -7.98 5.03
N SER A 54 -3.77 -7.70 4.15
CA SER A 54 -3.50 -8.46 2.94
C SER A 54 -2.01 -8.52 2.67
N THR A 55 -1.53 -9.65 2.15
CA THR A 55 -0.12 -9.85 1.82
C THR A 55 0.03 -10.14 0.33
N ALA A 56 1.02 -9.52 -0.31
CA ALA A 56 1.39 -9.72 -1.70
C ALA A 56 2.91 -9.88 -1.83
N ARG A 57 3.36 -10.48 -2.94
CA ARG A 57 4.78 -10.61 -3.26
C ARG A 57 5.06 -10.01 -4.63
N PHE A 58 6.20 -9.35 -4.74
CA PHE A 58 6.66 -8.67 -5.94
C PHE A 58 8.10 -9.07 -6.23
N ALA A 59 8.52 -9.03 -7.50
CA ALA A 59 9.94 -9.12 -7.79
C ALA A 59 10.63 -7.87 -7.23
N CYS A 60 11.86 -8.01 -6.74
CA CYS A 60 12.57 -6.87 -6.13
C CYS A 60 12.70 -5.67 -7.09
N GLU A 61 12.92 -5.94 -8.37
CA GLU A 61 13.06 -4.91 -9.41
C GLU A 61 11.78 -4.09 -9.61
N ASP A 62 10.60 -4.65 -9.34
CA ASP A 62 9.31 -3.99 -9.65
C ASP A 62 9.10 -2.71 -8.84
N GLY A 63 9.64 -2.64 -7.61
CA GLY A 63 9.53 -1.45 -6.75
C GLY A 63 10.67 -0.44 -6.90
N LEU A 64 11.63 -0.71 -7.78
CA LEU A 64 12.64 0.28 -8.20
C LEU A 64 12.11 1.21 -9.30
N ASP A 65 10.94 0.92 -9.88
CA ASP A 65 10.27 1.79 -10.83
C ASP A 65 9.82 3.10 -10.16
N PRO A 66 9.97 4.28 -10.81
CA PRO A 66 9.57 5.56 -10.23
C PRO A 66 8.07 5.71 -9.95
N PHE A 67 7.22 4.86 -10.52
CA PHE A 67 5.78 4.79 -10.25
C PHE A 67 5.41 3.71 -9.22
N GLY A 68 6.37 2.84 -8.88
CA GLY A 68 6.20 1.75 -7.92
C GLY A 68 5.27 0.63 -8.38
N VAL A 69 5.06 -0.35 -7.50
CA VAL A 69 4.11 -1.44 -7.70
C VAL A 69 2.72 -1.05 -7.22
N PRO A 70 1.65 -1.34 -8.00
CA PRO A 70 0.29 -1.07 -7.56
C PRO A 70 -0.13 -2.06 -6.45
N LEU A 71 -0.55 -1.54 -5.30
CA LEU A 71 -1.14 -2.31 -4.21
C LEU A 71 -2.68 -2.39 -4.32
N GLY A 72 -3.26 -1.66 -5.26
CA GLY A 72 -4.69 -1.63 -5.54
C GLY A 72 -5.36 -0.36 -5.04
N THR A 73 -6.66 -0.46 -4.83
CA THR A 73 -7.50 0.67 -4.46
C THR A 73 -8.02 0.52 -3.04
N PHE A 74 -7.90 1.56 -2.24
CA PHE A 74 -8.29 1.58 -0.83
C PHE A 74 -9.31 2.69 -0.56
N GLU A 75 -10.18 2.49 0.42
CA GLU A 75 -11.04 3.57 0.94
C GLU A 75 -10.17 4.61 1.69
N ALA A 76 -10.69 5.82 1.82
CA ALA A 76 -10.07 6.85 2.65
C ALA A 76 -9.84 6.36 4.09
N GLY A 77 -8.66 6.64 4.64
CA GLY A 77 -8.23 6.15 5.94
C GLY A 77 -6.73 5.90 6.03
N VAL A 78 -6.33 5.35 7.17
CA VAL A 78 -4.93 5.02 7.44
C VAL A 78 -4.61 3.65 6.84
N VAL A 79 -3.53 3.59 6.07
CA VAL A 79 -2.95 2.36 5.56
C VAL A 79 -1.54 2.23 6.10
N GLU A 80 -1.28 1.12 6.79
CA GLU A 80 0.05 0.75 7.30
C GLU A 80 0.64 -0.33 6.39
N VAL A 81 1.92 -0.21 6.06
CA VAL A 81 2.63 -1.13 5.20
C VAL A 81 3.87 -1.62 5.92
N GLU A 82 4.03 -2.94 5.92
CA GLU A 82 5.24 -3.63 6.35
C GLU A 82 5.75 -4.43 5.16
N ALA A 83 7.06 -4.43 4.93
CA ALA A 83 7.66 -5.18 3.87
C ALA A 83 8.93 -5.89 4.34
N ALA A 84 9.15 -7.09 3.81
CA ALA A 84 10.38 -7.85 3.99
C ALA A 84 10.99 -8.12 2.60
N ALA A 85 12.25 -7.78 2.43
CA ALA A 85 13.03 -8.09 1.24
C ALA A 85 13.70 -9.47 1.44
N ILE A 86 13.32 -10.44 0.62
CA ILE A 86 13.60 -11.86 0.80
C ILE A 86 14.58 -12.34 -0.28
N SER A 87 15.59 -13.10 0.13
CA SER A 87 16.54 -13.77 -0.77
C SER A 87 15.89 -14.91 -1.58
N GLY A 88 16.58 -15.38 -2.63
CA GLY A 88 16.12 -16.53 -3.42
C GLY A 88 15.97 -17.85 -2.65
N SER A 89 16.51 -17.95 -1.43
CA SER A 89 16.31 -19.10 -0.53
C SER A 89 15.14 -18.92 0.45
N GLY A 90 14.44 -17.79 0.42
CA GLY A 90 13.33 -17.49 1.32
C GLY A 90 13.73 -16.83 2.64
N GLN A 91 15.00 -16.44 2.83
CA GLN A 91 15.46 -15.75 4.04
C GLN A 91 15.25 -14.23 3.91
N PRO A 92 14.61 -13.55 4.90
CA PRO A 92 14.54 -12.10 4.93
C PRO A 92 15.95 -11.50 5.15
N LEU A 93 16.26 -10.46 4.39
CA LEU A 93 17.54 -9.74 4.43
C LEU A 93 17.38 -8.29 4.88
N TYR A 94 16.22 -7.69 4.58
CA TYR A 94 15.89 -6.32 4.94
C TYR A 94 14.41 -6.21 5.31
N VAL A 95 14.10 -5.22 6.12
CA VAL A 95 12.72 -4.84 6.49
C VAL A 95 12.50 -3.36 6.28
N GLY A 96 11.27 -3.00 5.95
CA GLY A 96 10.83 -1.62 5.76
C GLY A 96 9.40 -1.48 6.21
N SER A 97 9.04 -0.32 6.73
CA SER A 97 7.66 -0.03 7.09
C SER A 97 7.32 1.44 6.86
N GLY A 98 6.04 1.70 6.64
CA GLY A 98 5.56 3.03 6.36
C GLY A 98 4.06 3.13 6.57
N ARG A 99 3.57 4.36 6.53
CA ARG A 99 2.16 4.65 6.75
C ARG A 99 1.73 5.80 5.86
N VAL A 100 0.54 5.68 5.29
CA VAL A 100 -0.10 6.74 4.51
C VAL A 100 -1.50 7.01 5.05
N ASP A 101 -1.91 8.28 5.00
CA ASP A 101 -3.27 8.73 5.32
C ASP A 101 -3.95 9.12 4.00
N LEU A 102 -4.83 8.23 3.51
CA LEU A 102 -5.59 8.42 2.29
C LEU A 102 -6.77 9.33 2.58
N ARG A 103 -6.77 10.50 1.95
CA ARG A 103 -7.78 11.55 2.15
C ARG A 103 -8.39 11.96 0.81
N PRO A 104 -9.66 12.40 0.80
CA PRO A 104 -10.26 13.01 -0.38
C PRO A 104 -9.37 14.13 -0.94
N GLY A 105 -9.11 14.10 -2.25
CA GLY A 105 -8.17 14.98 -2.94
C GLY A 105 -6.78 14.38 -3.20
N ASN A 106 -6.47 13.20 -2.64
CA ASN A 106 -5.23 12.46 -2.88
C ASN A 106 -5.55 11.16 -3.64
N GLU A 107 -6.08 11.27 -4.85
CA GLU A 107 -6.61 10.15 -5.65
C GLU A 107 -5.54 9.09 -5.98
N ARG A 108 -4.26 9.48 -5.92
CA ARG A 108 -3.10 8.59 -6.09
C ARG A 108 -2.09 8.83 -4.97
N ALA A 109 -1.74 7.77 -4.26
CA ALA A 109 -0.69 7.79 -3.24
C ALA A 109 0.46 6.88 -3.66
N LEU A 110 1.69 7.37 -3.52
CA LEU A 110 2.91 6.58 -3.64
C LEU A 110 3.62 6.63 -2.28
N LEU A 111 3.79 5.47 -1.64
CA LEU A 111 4.62 5.33 -0.46
C LEU A 111 5.98 4.79 -0.89
N GLU A 112 7.04 5.49 -0.49
CA GLU A 112 8.40 5.01 -0.66
C GLU A 112 8.89 4.42 0.67
N LEU A 113 9.27 3.13 0.66
CA LEU A 113 9.88 2.47 1.81
C LEU A 113 11.39 2.54 1.75
N VAL A 114 12.00 2.69 2.93
CA VAL A 114 13.44 2.53 3.11
C VAL A 114 13.69 1.17 3.75
N PHE A 115 14.39 0.29 3.03
CA PHE A 115 14.80 -1.01 3.54
C PHE A 115 16.06 -0.89 4.40
N VAL A 116 15.96 -1.34 5.65
CA VAL A 116 17.08 -1.48 6.57
C VAL A 116 17.43 -2.95 6.73
N ARG A 117 18.72 -3.27 6.86
CA ARG A 117 19.19 -4.64 6.99
C ARG A 117 18.77 -5.22 8.34
N GLU A 118 18.29 -6.47 8.34
CA GLU A 118 18.03 -7.24 9.59
C GLU A 118 19.31 -7.72 10.28
#